data_AF-M9LBT5-F1
#
_entry.id   AF-M9LBT5-F1
#
_cell.length_a   1.000
_cell.length_b   1.000
_cell.length_c   1.000
_cell.angle_alpha   90.00
_cell.angle_beta   90.00
_cell.angle_gamma   90.00
#
_symmetry.space_group_name_H-M   'P 1'
#
loop_
_entity.id
_entity.type
_entity.pdbx_description
1 polymer ?
#
loop_
_entity_poly.entity_id
_entity_poly.type
_entity_poly.pdbx_seq_one_letter_code
_entity_poly.pdbx_strand_id
1 'polypeptide(L)'
;MEAHEQAIEFYGGLPEDIVYAQDHLLLTSEKCGELILTHEFTKYVEARAFRIHMCRKGDPESKGKIENLVKYIKCNFAKHRSFTNVDKLNEQCLAWLCRTGNAKMHHTTQKYPPKYML
;
A
#
# COMPACT_ATOMS: atom_id res chain seq x y z
N MET A 1 -8.30 9.57 -0.52
CA MET A 1 -8.06 9.22 0.89
C MET A 1 -8.77 7.95 1.31
N GLU A 2 -9.98 7.69 0.85
CA GLU A 2 -10.75 6.44 1.07
C GLU A 2 -9.95 5.12 1.10
N ALA A 3 -9.05 4.89 0.14
CA ALA A 3 -8.22 3.67 0.14
C ALA A 3 -7.34 3.50 1.39
N HIS A 4 -6.91 4.59 2.02
CA HIS A 4 -6.17 4.55 3.29
C HIS A 4 -7.07 4.15 4.44
N GLU A 5 -8.28 4.72 4.50
CA GLU A 5 -9.27 4.42 5.53
C GLU A 5 -9.66 2.93 5.50
N GLN A 6 -9.95 2.41 4.31
CA GLN A 6 -10.24 0.99 4.11
C GLN A 6 -9.07 0.10 4.56
N ALA A 7 -7.82 0.50 4.29
CA ALA A 7 -6.65 -0.26 4.72
C ALA A 7 -6.47 -0.22 6.24
N ILE A 8 -6.61 0.96 6.86
CA ILE A 8 -6.51 1.15 8.32
C ILE A 8 -7.58 0.31 9.03
N GLU A 9 -8.83 0.38 8.54
CA GLU A 9 -9.95 -0.42 9.06
C GLU A 9 -9.67 -1.93 8.91
N PHE A 10 -9.20 -2.36 7.73
CA PHE A 10 -8.91 -3.77 7.47
C PHE A 10 -7.84 -4.34 8.42
N TYR A 11 -6.77 -3.59 8.67
CA TYR A 11 -5.70 -4.05 9.56
C TYR A 11 -5.98 -3.81 11.05
N GLY A 12 -7.00 -3.01 11.38
CA GLY A 12 -7.44 -2.74 12.75
C GLY A 12 -6.53 -1.78 13.52
N GLY A 13 -5.72 -0.97 12.84
CA GLY A 13 -4.75 -0.08 13.48
C GLY A 13 -4.21 1.00 12.56
N LEU A 14 -3.81 2.13 13.14
CA LEU A 14 -3.15 3.23 12.44
C LEU A 14 -1.63 3.11 12.61
N PRO A 15 -0.86 2.97 11.52
CA PRO A 15 0.60 2.97 11.61
C PRO A 15 1.15 4.34 12.03
N GLU A 16 2.26 4.34 12.77
CA GLU A 16 2.97 5.59 13.15
C GLU A 16 3.61 6.28 11.93
N ASP A 17 4.12 5.49 10.98
CA ASP A 17 4.79 5.96 9.77
C ASP A 17 4.18 5.32 8.53
N ILE A 18 3.92 6.14 7.51
CA ILE A 18 3.51 5.67 6.19
C ILE A 18 4.50 6.15 5.13
N VAL A 19 5.01 5.20 4.36
CA VAL A 19 5.97 5.45 3.27
C VAL A 19 5.21 5.62 1.96
N TYR A 20 5.50 6.72 1.26
CA TYR A 20 4.84 7.09 0.01
C TYR A 20 5.84 7.25 -1.13
N ALA A 21 5.41 6.88 -2.34
CA ALA A 21 6.08 7.34 -3.54
C ALA A 21 5.71 8.81 -3.80
N GLN A 22 6.65 9.58 -4.36
CA GLN A 22 6.35 10.92 -4.87
C GLN A 22 5.41 10.81 -6.07
N ASP A 23 4.12 10.93 -5.81
CA ASP A 23 3.06 10.99 -6.80
C ASP A 23 2.36 12.36 -6.73
N HIS A 24 1.96 12.86 -7.89
CA HIS A 24 1.31 14.15 -8.07
C HIS A 24 -0.02 14.31 -7.31
N LEU A 25 -0.70 13.22 -6.94
CA LEU A 25 -1.92 13.27 -6.13
C LEU A 25 -1.62 13.63 -4.66
N LEU A 26 -0.42 13.32 -4.18
CA LEU A 26 0.00 13.52 -2.79
C LEU A 26 0.95 14.70 -2.63
N LEU A 27 1.80 14.95 -3.63
CA LEU A 27 2.86 15.94 -3.60
C LEU A 27 2.70 16.92 -4.76
N THR A 28 2.66 18.22 -4.44
CA THR A 28 2.65 19.30 -5.43
C THR A 28 4.06 19.65 -5.90
N SER A 29 5.03 19.70 -4.98
CA SER A 29 6.43 20.03 -5.31
C SER A 29 7.40 19.60 -4.22
N GLU A 30 8.68 19.49 -4.56
CA GLU A 30 9.78 19.38 -3.61
C GLU A 30 10.74 20.54 -3.88
N LYS A 31 11.04 21.34 -2.85
CA LYS A 31 11.96 22.49 -2.95
C LYS A 31 13.02 22.39 -1.86
N CYS A 32 14.28 22.26 -2.25
CA CYS A 32 15.41 22.18 -1.31
C CYS A 32 15.24 21.13 -0.19
N GLY A 33 14.57 20.00 -0.46
CA GLY A 33 14.29 18.94 0.51
C GLY A 33 13.01 19.15 1.33
N GLU A 34 12.31 20.28 1.16
CA GLU A 34 10.97 20.49 1.71
C GLU A 34 9.91 19.91 0.77
N LEU A 35 9.02 19.09 1.32
CA LEU A 35 7.94 18.44 0.59
C LEU A 35 6.65 19.26 0.72
N ILE A 36 6.16 19.77 -0.41
CA ILE A 36 4.91 20.53 -0.47
C ILE A 36 3.80 19.58 -0.91
N LEU A 37 2.98 19.13 0.06
CA LEU A 37 1.86 18.23 -0.18
C LEU A 37 0.69 18.95 -0.85
N THR A 38 -0.22 18.19 -1.46
CA THR A 38 -1.50 18.73 -1.90
C THR A 38 -2.36 19.12 -0.70
N HIS A 39 -3.20 20.15 -0.84
CA HIS A 39 -4.07 20.67 0.23
C HIS A 39 -4.92 19.57 0.91
N GLU A 40 -5.54 18.71 0.09
CA GLU A 40 -6.35 17.59 0.57
C GLU A 40 -5.52 16.59 1.38
N PHE A 41 -4.29 16.31 0.95
CA PHE A 41 -3.43 15.37 1.64
C PHE A 41 -2.83 15.94 2.92
N THR A 42 -2.48 17.23 2.94
CA THR A 42 -2.07 17.93 4.17
C THR A 42 -3.13 17.81 5.25
N LYS A 43 -4.39 18.18 4.93
CA LYS A 43 -5.52 18.07 5.88
C LYS A 43 -5.71 16.66 6.41
N TYR A 44 -5.55 15.67 5.53
CA TYR A 44 -5.71 14.27 5.90
C TYR A 44 -4.63 13.80 6.90
N VAL A 45 -3.36 14.12 6.61
CA VAL A 45 -2.23 13.78 7.49
C VAL A 45 -2.38 14.47 8.85
N GLU A 46 -2.77 15.75 8.87
CA GLU A 46 -3.02 16.50 10.11
C GLU A 46 -4.17 15.88 10.94
N ALA A 47 -5.25 15.47 10.30
CA ALA A 47 -6.41 14.87 10.98
C ALA A 47 -6.12 13.48 11.55
N ARG A 48 -5.29 12.68 10.87
CA ARG A 48 -4.97 11.30 11.28
C ARG A 48 -3.71 11.18 12.14
N ALA A 49 -2.84 12.20 12.17
CA ALA A 49 -1.67 12.29 13.03
C ALA A 49 -0.63 11.16 12.87
N PHE A 50 -0.47 10.60 11.66
CA PHE A 50 0.67 9.73 11.32
C PHE A 50 1.80 10.52 10.66
N ARG A 51 3.03 10.00 10.75
CA ARG A 51 4.20 10.57 10.08
C ARG A 51 4.27 10.10 8.64
N ILE A 52 4.65 10.99 7.74
CA ILE A 52 4.87 10.68 6.33
C ILE A 52 6.37 10.55 6.03
N HIS A 53 6.70 9.54 5.22
CA HIS A 53 8.03 9.40 4.64
C HIS A 53 7.91 9.29 3.12
N MET A 54 8.32 10.33 2.39
CA MET A 54 8.32 10.31 0.92
C MET A 54 9.64 9.73 0.42
N CYS A 55 9.58 8.68 -0.40
CA CYS A 55 10.76 8.14 -1.07
C CYS A 55 11.36 9.20 -2.02
N ARG A 56 12.69 9.27 -2.11
CA ARG A 56 13.35 10.19 -3.05
C ARG A 56 13.06 9.83 -4.50
N LYS A 57 13.06 10.83 -5.38
CA LYS A 57 12.99 10.61 -6.83
C LYS A 57 14.20 9.78 -7.27
N GLY A 58 13.93 8.69 -8.01
CA GLY A 58 14.99 7.82 -8.52
C GLY A 58 15.65 6.92 -7.47
N ASP A 59 14.98 6.64 -6.34
CA ASP A 59 15.43 5.68 -5.33
C ASP A 59 14.74 4.30 -5.51
N PRO A 60 15.32 3.38 -6.31
CA PRO A 60 14.76 2.05 -6.54
C PRO A 60 14.89 1.12 -5.32
N GLU A 61 15.88 1.34 -4.45
CA GLU A 61 16.13 0.46 -3.30
C GLU A 61 14.96 0.51 -2.31
N SER A 62 14.43 1.71 -2.06
CA SER A 62 13.26 1.91 -1.21
C SER A 62 11.96 1.38 -1.84
N LYS A 63 11.92 1.17 -3.17
CA LYS A 63 10.71 0.75 -3.91
C LYS A 63 10.63 -0.74 -4.18
N GLY A 64 11.76 -1.46 -4.13
CA GLY A 64 11.81 -2.86 -4.53
C GLY A 64 10.80 -3.77 -3.80
N LYS A 65 10.49 -3.50 -2.51
CA LYS A 65 9.50 -4.28 -1.76
C LYS A 65 8.07 -4.13 -2.31
N ILE A 66 7.61 -2.88 -2.50
CA ILE A 66 6.26 -2.62 -2.98
C ILE A 66 6.11 -3.03 -4.45
N GLU A 67 7.14 -2.81 -5.27
CA GLU A 67 7.14 -3.22 -6.68
C GLU A 67 7.07 -4.74 -6.83
N ASN A 68 7.83 -5.49 -6.01
CA ASN A 68 7.75 -6.95 -5.98
C ASN A 68 6.38 -7.45 -5.52
N LEU A 69 5.75 -6.79 -4.53
CA LEU A 69 4.39 -7.12 -4.10
C LEU A 69 3.37 -6.90 -5.23
N VAL A 70 3.43 -5.74 -5.89
CA VAL A 70 2.54 -5.44 -7.03
C VAL A 70 2.75 -6.43 -8.17
N LYS A 71 4.01 -6.76 -8.49
CA LYS A 71 4.35 -7.79 -9.48
C LYS A 71 3.78 -9.15 -9.08
N TYR A 72 3.89 -9.55 -7.82
CA TYR A 72 3.35 -10.80 -7.30
C TYR A 72 1.83 -10.88 -7.50
N ILE A 73 1.08 -9.84 -7.12
CA ILE A 73 -0.38 -9.79 -7.31
C ILE A 73 -0.72 -9.84 -8.81
N LYS A 74 -0.05 -9.05 -9.64
CA LYS A 74 -0.30 -9.02 -11.09
C LYS A 74 -0.05 -10.38 -11.75
N CYS A 75 1.06 -11.03 -11.43
CA CYS A 75 1.44 -12.28 -12.06
C CYS A 75 0.68 -13.51 -11.54
N ASN A 76 0.22 -13.51 -10.28
CA ASN A 76 -0.39 -14.69 -9.65
C ASN A 76 -1.91 -14.59 -9.47
N PHE A 77 -2.45 -13.38 -9.28
CA PHE A 77 -3.89 -13.18 -9.12
C PHE A 77 -4.55 -12.67 -10.40
N ALA A 78 -4.02 -11.57 -10.96
CA ALA A 78 -4.67 -10.85 -12.06
C ALA A 78 -4.38 -11.44 -13.45
N LYS A 79 -3.29 -12.19 -13.60
CA LYS A 79 -2.86 -12.75 -14.89
C LYS A 79 -3.98 -13.60 -15.53
N HIS A 80 -4.39 -13.22 -16.74
CA HIS A 80 -5.47 -13.86 -17.52
C HIS A 80 -6.86 -13.86 -16.86
N ARG A 81 -7.09 -13.05 -15.83
CA ARG A 81 -8.39 -12.95 -15.17
C ARG A 81 -9.26 -11.90 -15.87
N SER A 82 -10.43 -12.31 -16.34
CA SER A 82 -11.50 -11.39 -16.72
C SER A 82 -12.42 -11.14 -15.52
N PHE A 83 -12.99 -9.94 -15.45
CA PHE A 83 -13.96 -9.55 -14.42
C PHE A 83 -14.94 -8.54 -15.01
N THR A 84 -16.12 -8.45 -14.41
CA THR A 84 -17.24 -7.63 -14.91
C THR A 84 -17.38 -6.32 -14.14
N ASN A 85 -17.03 -6.29 -12.86
CA ASN A 85 -16.95 -5.07 -12.06
C ASN A 85 -15.80 -5.14 -11.03
N VAL A 86 -15.43 -3.97 -10.51
CA VAL A 86 -14.32 -3.82 -9.55
C VAL A 86 -14.65 -4.48 -8.21
N ASP A 87 -15.91 -4.42 -7.76
CA ASP A 87 -16.32 -5.03 -6.48
C ASP A 87 -16.09 -6.54 -6.47
N LYS A 88 -16.46 -7.22 -7.56
CA LYS A 88 -16.27 -8.65 -7.70
C LYS A 88 -14.79 -9.01 -7.81
N LEU A 89 -13.99 -8.15 -8.45
CA LEU A 89 -12.55 -8.32 -8.49
C LEU A 89 -11.94 -8.20 -7.09
N ASN A 90 -12.38 -7.24 -6.28
CA ASN A 90 -11.94 -7.04 -4.91
C ASN A 90 -12.29 -8.24 -4.02
N GLU A 91 -13.54 -8.74 -4.09
CA GLU A 91 -13.95 -9.95 -3.38
C GLU A 91 -13.07 -11.16 -3.75
N GLN A 92 -12.83 -11.37 -5.04
CA GLN A 92 -11.99 -12.45 -5.53
C GLN A 92 -10.53 -12.29 -5.08
N CYS A 93 -10.03 -11.05 -5.03
CA CYS A 93 -8.69 -10.74 -4.56
C CYS A 93 -8.53 -11.09 -3.09
N LEU A 94 -9.46 -10.65 -2.23
CA LEU A 94 -9.46 -10.96 -0.80
C LEU A 94 -9.54 -12.48 -0.56
N ALA A 95 -10.43 -13.18 -1.27
CA ALA A 95 -10.54 -14.64 -1.16
C ALA A 95 -9.25 -15.35 -1.60
N TRP A 96 -8.57 -14.85 -2.64
CA TRP A 96 -7.29 -15.38 -3.09
C TRP A 96 -6.15 -15.08 -2.11
N LEU A 97 -6.12 -13.90 -1.49
CA LEU A 97 -5.16 -13.56 -0.45
C LEU A 97 -5.30 -14.51 0.75
N CYS A 98 -6.54 -14.74 1.22
CA CYS A 98 -6.81 -15.66 2.33
C CYS A 98 -6.40 -17.12 2.01
N ARG A 99 -6.70 -17.61 0.80
CA ARG A 99 -6.42 -19.00 0.39
C ARG A 99 -4.97 -19.25 -0.01
N THR A 100 -4.31 -18.27 -0.62
CA THR A 100 -3.06 -18.50 -1.36
C THR A 100 -2.02 -17.43 -1.11
N GLY A 101 -2.35 -16.15 -1.29
CA GLY A 101 -1.37 -15.06 -1.21
C GLY A 101 -0.69 -14.96 0.16
N ASN A 102 -1.49 -15.01 1.22
CA ASN A 102 -1.02 -14.92 2.61
C ASN A 102 -0.92 -16.29 3.30
N ALA A 103 -1.31 -17.37 2.62
CA ALA A 103 -1.25 -18.74 3.16
C ALA A 103 0.10 -19.43 2.93
N LYS A 104 1.08 -18.73 2.34
CA LYS A 104 2.44 -19.26 2.12
C LYS A 104 3.37 -18.83 3.24
N MET A 105 4.09 -19.80 3.79
CA MET A 105 5.19 -19.52 4.72
C MET A 105 6.28 -18.77 3.97
N HIS A 106 6.75 -17.66 4.54
CA HIS A 106 7.83 -16.89 3.97
C HIS A 106 9.15 -17.66 4.12
N HIS A 107 9.87 -17.85 3.01
CA HIS A 107 11.07 -18.70 2.97
C HIS A 107 12.19 -18.24 3.93
N THR A 108 12.44 -16.94 4.05
CA THR A 108 13.50 -16.43 4.94
C THR A 108 13.10 -16.42 6.42
N THR A 109 11.92 -15.88 6.75
CA THR A 109 11.49 -15.69 8.14
C THR A 109 10.83 -16.93 8.75
N GLN A 110 10.46 -17.92 7.92
CA GLN A 110 9.73 -19.13 8.32
C GLN A 110 8.40 -18.82 9.04
N LYS A 111 7.83 -17.64 8.79
CA LYS A 111 6.57 -17.15 9.35
C LYS A 111 5.53 -16.96 8.26
N TYR A 112 4.26 -17.08 8.62
CA TYR A 112 3.16 -16.65 7.77
C TYR A 112 2.98 -15.13 7.90
N PRO A 113 2.56 -14.44 6.82
CA PRO A 113 2.11 -13.07 6.91
C PRO A 113 1.03 -12.90 7.99
N PRO A 114 1.14 -11.89 8.87
CA PRO A 114 0.15 -11.65 9.91
C PRO A 114 -1.18 -11.21 9.27
N LYS A 115 -2.28 -11.57 9.93
CA LYS A 115 -3.64 -11.23 9.46
C LYS A 115 -4.07 -9.82 9.85
N TYR A 116 -3.52 -9.29 10.94
CA TYR A 116 -3.83 -7.98 11.53
C TYR A 116 -2.53 -7.29 11.95
N MET A 117 -2.55 -5.96 12.08
CA MET A 117 -1.49 -5.25 12.83
C MET A 117 -1.76 -5.43 14.33
N LEU A 118 -0.72 -5.72 15.10
CA LEU A 118 -0.75 -5.78 16.58
C LEU A 118 -0.42 -4.42 17.16
#